data_AF-C4XE78-F1
#
_entry.id   AF-C4XE78-F1
#
_cell.length_a   1.000
_cell.length_b   1.000
_cell.length_c   1.000
_cell.angle_alpha   90.00
_cell.angle_beta   90.00
_cell.angle_gamma   90.00
#
_symmetry.space_group_name_H-M   'P 1'
#
loop_
_entity.id
_entity.type
_entity.pdbx_description
1 polymer ?
#
loop_
_entity_poly.entity_id
_entity_poly.type
_entity_poly.pdbx_seq_one_letter_code
_entity_poly.pdbx_strand_id
1 'polypeptide(L)'
;MIRRIMKKVTKEELKKIVASLMLEPTNEVLDQIMTEWKVLNKNLNMLKKLNTTNVKPLSHINEEALVDFLREDVEDTSYSINKQTALNNAMDKDQDYIITTKVVK
;
A
#
# COMPACT_ATOMS: atom_id res chain seq x y z
N MET A 1 -11.60 24.91 7.30
CA MET A 1 -10.47 24.35 8.08
C MET A 1 -10.84 22.94 8.53
N ILE A 2 -10.47 21.89 7.80
CA ILE A 2 -10.68 20.50 8.25
C ILE A 2 -9.52 20.14 9.17
N ARG A 3 -9.70 20.36 10.48
CA ARG A 3 -8.81 19.76 11.48
C ARG A 3 -9.08 18.25 11.50
N ARG A 4 -8.36 17.48 10.67
CA ARG A 4 -8.38 16.02 10.79
C ARG A 4 -7.62 15.66 12.06
N ILE A 5 -8.35 15.48 13.16
CA ILE A 5 -7.82 14.90 14.40
C ILE A 5 -7.32 13.50 14.02
N MET A 6 -6.02 13.24 14.22
CA MET A 6 -5.51 11.87 14.13
C MET A 6 -6.23 11.06 15.20
N LYS A 7 -7.07 10.11 14.77
CA LYS A 7 -7.71 9.17 15.68
C LYS A 7 -6.63 8.48 16.51
N LYS A 8 -6.87 8.38 17.81
CA LYS A 8 -6.05 7.57 18.70
C LYS A 8 -6.21 6.12 18.26
N VAL A 9 -5.20 5.57 17.58
CA VAL A 9 -5.22 4.17 17.14
C VAL A 9 -5.28 3.28 18.37
N THR A 10 -6.32 2.46 18.44
CA THR A 10 -6.50 1.40 19.44
C THR A 10 -5.95 0.08 18.91
N LYS A 11 -5.68 -0.89 19.80
CA LYS A 11 -5.23 -2.24 19.38
C LYS A 11 -6.26 -2.92 18.45
N GLU A 12 -7.55 -2.67 18.66
CA GLU A 12 -8.62 -3.17 17.80
C GLU A 12 -8.66 -2.50 16.41
N GLU A 13 -8.39 -1.20 16.33
CA GLU A 13 -8.21 -0.54 15.03
C GLU A 13 -6.96 -1.03 14.32
N LEU A 14 -5.88 -1.29 15.06
CA LEU A 14 -4.65 -1.86 14.50
C LEU A 14 -4.90 -3.26 13.91
N LYS A 15 -5.63 -4.13 14.60
CA LYS A 15 -6.05 -5.44 14.06
C LYS A 15 -6.79 -5.30 12.73
N LYS A 16 -7.69 -4.33 12.61
CA LYS A 16 -8.43 -4.07 11.35
C LYS A 16 -7.51 -3.59 10.23
N ILE A 17 -6.58 -2.70 10.53
CA ILE A 17 -5.59 -2.19 9.55
C ILE A 17 -4.74 -3.34 9.03
N VAL A 18 -4.20 -4.14 9.94
CA VAL A 18 -3.36 -5.29 9.61
C VAL A 18 -4.14 -6.33 8.79
N ALA A 19 -5.39 -6.63 9.16
CA ALA A 19 -6.24 -7.54 8.39
C ALA A 19 -6.49 -7.01 6.97
N SER A 20 -6.65 -5.69 6.78
CA SER A 20 -6.78 -5.08 5.45
C SER A 20 -5.50 -5.19 4.60
N LEU A 21 -4.36 -5.43 5.24
CA LEU A 21 -3.07 -5.70 4.60
C LEU A 21 -2.83 -7.21 4.39
N MET A 22 -3.82 -8.06 4.69
CA MET A 22 -3.72 -9.53 4.62
C MET A 22 -2.59 -10.09 5.50
N LEU A 23 -2.37 -9.49 6.68
CA LEU A 23 -1.38 -9.92 7.66
C LEU A 23 -2.05 -10.54 8.90
N GLU A 24 -1.41 -11.56 9.47
CA GLU A 24 -1.85 -12.25 10.70
C GLU A 24 -0.76 -12.17 11.79
N PRO A 25 -0.62 -11.04 12.50
CA PRO A 25 0.41 -10.84 13.51
C PRO A 25 0.01 -11.48 14.83
N THR A 26 1.02 -11.87 15.60
CA THR A 26 0.82 -12.30 16.98
C THR A 26 0.46 -11.11 17.88
N ASN A 27 -0.05 -11.40 19.09
CA ASN A 27 -0.39 -10.35 20.05
C ASN A 27 0.83 -9.54 20.49
N GLU A 28 1.99 -10.18 20.61
CA GLU A 28 3.26 -9.54 20.97
C GLU A 28 3.67 -8.52 19.91
N VAL A 29 3.56 -8.88 18.62
CA VAL A 29 3.84 -7.97 17.50
C VAL A 29 2.88 -6.78 17.53
N LEU A 30 1.59 -7.00 17.79
CA LEU A 30 0.62 -5.91 17.92
C LEU A 30 0.97 -4.95 19.07
N ASP A 31 1.43 -5.46 20.21
CA ASP A 31 1.81 -4.63 21.36
C ASP A 31 3.09 -3.83 21.10
N GLN A 32 4.05 -4.42 20.38
CA GLN A 32 5.25 -3.72 19.91
C GLN A 32 4.88 -2.58 18.95
N ILE A 33 4.07 -2.86 17.92
CA ILE A 33 3.60 -1.85 16.96
C ILE A 33 2.88 -0.71 17.70
N MET A 34 2.05 -1.01 18.69
CA MET A 34 1.37 0.02 19.49
C MET A 34 2.33 0.92 20.27
N THR A 35 3.48 0.39 20.69
CA THR A 35 4.54 1.16 21.35
C THR A 35 5.27 2.06 20.37
N GLU A 36 5.69 1.50 19.23
CA GLU A 36 6.38 2.24 18.16
C GLU A 36 5.49 3.32 17.54
N TRP A 37 4.18 3.04 17.41
CA TRP A 37 3.19 4.00 16.91
C TRP A 37 3.14 5.27 17.75
N LYS A 38 3.34 5.19 19.07
CA LYS A 38 3.39 6.38 19.93
C LYS A 38 4.57 7.28 19.58
N VAL A 39 5.73 6.68 19.30
CA VAL A 39 6.94 7.41 18.90
C VAL A 39 6.76 8.02 17.52
N LEU A 40 6.27 7.24 16.55
CA LEU A 40 5.99 7.71 15.19
C LEU A 40 4.98 8.86 15.20
N ASN A 41 3.88 8.71 15.92
CA ASN A 41 2.85 9.74 16.05
C ASN A 41 3.42 11.03 16.68
N LYS A 42 4.29 10.94 17.69
CA LYS A 42 4.96 12.11 18.26
C LYS A 42 5.77 12.85 17.18
N ASN A 43 6.54 12.12 16.38
CA ASN A 43 7.37 12.69 15.31
C ASN A 43 6.51 13.31 14.19
N LEU A 44 5.45 12.63 13.75
CA LEU A 44 4.52 13.14 12.74
C LEU A 44 3.79 14.41 13.23
N ASN A 45 3.47 14.50 14.52
CA ASN A 45 2.86 15.71 15.08
C ASN A 45 3.80 16.92 15.07
N MET A 46 5.13 16.73 14.96
CA MET A 46 6.05 17.86 14.78
C MET A 46 5.83 18.56 13.44
N LEU A 47 5.39 17.84 12.41
CA LEU A 47 5.10 18.42 11.09
C LEU A 47 3.93 19.42 11.13
N LYS A 48 3.05 19.34 12.13
CA LYS A 48 1.95 20.30 12.32
C LYS A 48 2.42 21.70 12.71
N LYS A 49 3.69 21.84 13.12
CA LYS A 49 4.29 23.15 13.40
C LYS A 49 4.63 23.91 12.12
N LEU A 50 4.67 23.25 10.97
CA LEU A 50 4.93 23.85 9.68
C LEU A 50 3.66 24.53 9.16
N ASN A 51 3.75 25.80 8.76
CA ASN A 51 2.65 26.50 8.10
C ASN A 51 2.61 26.14 6.61
N THR A 52 1.57 25.42 6.19
CA THR A 52 1.38 24.95 4.80
C THR A 52 0.20 25.61 4.09
N THR A 53 -0.36 26.71 4.64
CA THR A 53 -1.60 27.34 4.12
C THR A 53 -1.56 27.69 2.64
N ASN A 54 -0.40 28.08 2.11
CA ASN A 54 -0.20 28.46 0.71
C ASN A 54 0.78 27.53 -0.02
N VAL A 55 1.02 26.33 0.51
CA VAL A 55 1.92 25.34 -0.10
C VAL A 55 1.06 24.30 -0.81
N LYS A 56 1.23 24.18 -2.13
CA LYS A 56 0.58 23.13 -2.90
C LYS A 56 1.20 21.77 -2.54
N PRO A 57 0.39 20.70 -2.36
CA PRO A 57 0.93 19.36 -2.18
C PRO A 57 1.72 18.92 -3.42
N LEU A 58 2.91 18.37 -3.21
CA LEU A 58 3.70 17.74 -4.27
C LEU A 58 3.18 16.32 -4.50
N SER A 59 2.70 16.03 -5.71
CA SER A 59 2.25 14.68 -6.10
C SER A 59 3.33 13.89 -6.86
N HIS A 60 4.08 14.58 -7.72
CA HIS A 60 5.18 14.03 -8.51
C HIS A 60 6.36 15.00 -8.44
N ILE A 61 7.59 14.49 -8.47
CA ILE A 61 8.81 15.33 -8.42
C ILE A 61 8.89 16.24 -9.65
N ASN A 62 8.50 15.72 -10.82
CA ASN A 62 8.26 16.54 -12.00
C ASN A 62 6.82 17.06 -11.95
N GLU A 63 6.65 18.38 -11.86
CA GLU A 63 5.35 19.05 -11.81
C GLU A 63 4.78 19.35 -13.21
N GLU A 64 5.47 18.97 -14.28
CA GLU A 64 4.93 19.02 -15.64
C GLU A 64 3.70 18.11 -15.74
N ALA A 65 2.56 18.72 -16.07
CA ALA A 65 1.31 17.99 -16.21
C ALA A 65 1.39 17.08 -17.45
N LEU A 66 1.39 15.77 -17.22
CA LEU A 66 1.20 14.77 -18.26
C LEU A 66 -0.29 14.66 -18.58
N VAL A 67 -0.80 15.60 -19.35
CA VAL A 67 -2.22 15.66 -19.73
C VAL A 67 -2.61 14.55 -20.73
N ASP A 68 -1.63 14.05 -21.48
CA ASP A 68 -1.83 13.11 -22.60
C ASP A 68 -0.89 11.87 -22.50
N PHE A 69 -0.63 11.37 -21.30
CA PHE A 69 0.13 10.11 -21.12
C PHE A 69 -0.76 8.89 -21.39
N LEU A 70 -1.12 8.73 -22.65
CA LEU A 70 -1.99 7.66 -23.15
C LEU A 70 -1.14 6.57 -23.82
N ARG A 71 -1.66 5.34 -23.81
CA ARG A 71 -1.15 4.22 -24.59
C ARG A 71 -1.94 4.16 -25.90
N GLU A 72 -1.25 4.00 -27.03
CA GLU A 72 -1.88 3.68 -28.31
C GLU A 72 -2.66 2.36 -28.23
N ASP A 73 -3.82 2.28 -28.88
CA ASP A 73 -4.62 1.05 -28.94
C ASP A 73 -4.11 0.09 -30.02
N VAL A 74 -2.85 -0.29 -29.89
CA VAL A 74 -2.16 -1.23 -30.76
C VAL A 74 -1.54 -2.32 -29.89
N GLU A 75 -1.59 -3.57 -30.37
CA GLU A 75 -0.91 -4.68 -29.71
C GLU A 75 0.61 -4.48 -29.77
N ASP A 76 1.24 -4.45 -28.60
CA ASP A 76 2.70 -4.41 -28.47
C ASP A 76 3.19 -5.70 -27.82
N THR A 77 3.77 -6.60 -28.63
CA THR A 77 4.30 -7.87 -28.14
C THR A 77 5.77 -7.79 -27.73
N SER A 78 6.41 -6.62 -27.79
CA SER A 78 7.84 -6.46 -27.45
C SER A 78 8.16 -6.79 -26.00
N TYR A 79 7.16 -6.66 -25.11
CA TYR A 79 7.24 -7.00 -23.69
C TYR A 79 6.53 -8.32 -23.34
N SER A 80 6.04 -9.08 -24.33
CA SER A 80 5.36 -10.35 -24.07
C SER A 80 6.33 -11.38 -23.51
N ILE A 81 5.90 -12.06 -22.45
CA ILE A 81 6.61 -13.20 -21.88
C ILE A 81 5.92 -14.50 -22.27
N ASN A 82 6.71 -15.56 -22.45
CA ASN A 82 6.13 -16.88 -22.70
C ASN A 82 5.51 -17.45 -21.40
N LYS A 83 4.61 -18.44 -21.56
CA LYS A 83 3.91 -19.12 -20.45
C LYS A 83 4.88 -19.67 -19.41
N GLN A 84 6.00 -20.26 -19.85
CA GLN A 84 7.01 -20.80 -18.95
C GLN A 84 7.55 -19.71 -18.03
N THR A 85 7.98 -18.57 -18.58
CA THR A 85 8.46 -17.41 -17.83
C THR A 85 7.39 -16.87 -16.88
N ALA A 86 6.13 -16.76 -17.33
CA ALA A 86 5.03 -16.29 -16.50
C ALA A 86 4.79 -17.17 -15.26
N LEU A 87 4.98 -18.49 -15.39
CA LEU A 87 4.75 -19.46 -14.32
C LEU A 87 6.02 -19.80 -13.52
N ASN A 88 7.20 -19.30 -13.91
CA ASN A 88 8.47 -19.74 -13.32
C ASN A 88 8.58 -19.50 -11.81
N ASN A 89 7.95 -18.45 -11.29
CA ASN A 89 7.98 -18.08 -9.87
C ASN A 89 6.73 -18.51 -9.09
N ALA A 90 5.77 -19.19 -9.71
CA ALA A 90 4.60 -19.68 -9.00
C ALA A 90 4.99 -20.83 -8.06
N MET A 91 4.63 -20.72 -6.79
CA MET A 91 4.90 -21.74 -5.76
C MET A 91 4.24 -23.07 -6.11
N ASP A 92 2.95 -23.03 -6.42
CA ASP A 92 2.16 -24.17 -6.89
C ASP A 92 1.54 -23.84 -8.25
N LYS A 93 1.70 -24.75 -9.21
CA LYS A 93 1.17 -24.62 -10.57
C LYS A 93 0.87 -25.99 -11.17
N ASP A 94 -0.12 -26.04 -12.04
CA ASP A 94 -0.41 -27.22 -12.87
C ASP A 94 -0.58 -26.78 -14.31
N GLN A 95 0.32 -27.25 -15.17
CA GLN A 95 0.41 -26.97 -16.61
C GLN A 95 0.31 -25.47 -16.92
N ASP A 96 -0.92 -24.99 -17.04
CA ASP A 96 -1.30 -23.67 -17.52
C ASP A 96 -1.78 -22.74 -16.41
N TYR A 97 -1.90 -23.23 -15.17
CA TYR A 97 -2.56 -22.52 -14.08
C TYR A 97 -1.70 -22.41 -12.82
N ILE A 98 -1.92 -21.33 -12.06
CA ILE A 98 -1.46 -21.21 -10.68
C ILE A 98 -2.49 -21.91 -9.79
N ILE A 99 -2.03 -22.74 -8.86
CA ILE A 99 -2.91 -23.37 -7.88
C ILE A 99 -2.99 -22.43 -6.67
N THR A 100 -4.22 -22.16 -6.22
CA THR A 100 -4.46 -21.36 -5.01
C THR A 100 -5.56 -22.00 -4.17
N THR A 101 -5.56 -21.70 -2.88
CA THR A 101 -6.63 -22.12 -1.97
C THR A 101 -7.96 -21.56 -2.45
N LYS A 102 -8.93 -22.46 -2.64
CA LYS A 102 -10.31 -22.08 -2.98
C LYS A 102 -10.91 -21.32 -1.79
N VAL A 103 -11.38 -20.10 -2.03
CA VAL A 103 -12.13 -19.34 -1.04
C VAL A 103 -13.51 -19.97 -0.89
N VAL A 104 -13.71 -20.71 0.20
CA VAL A 104 -15.02 -21.22 0.64
C VAL A 104 -15.49 -20.34 1.80
N LYS A 105 -16.75 -19.90 1.76
CA LYS A 105 -17.40 -19.14 2.83
C LYS A 105 -18.10 -20.08 3.79
#